data_AF-A0A2N7G7Q0-F1
#
_entry.id   AF-A0A2N7G7Q0-F1
#
_cell.length_a   1.000
_cell.length_b   1.000
_cell.length_c   1.000
_cell.angle_alpha   90.00
_cell.angle_beta   90.00
_cell.angle_gamma   90.00
#
_symmetry.space_group_name_H-M   'P 1'
#
loop_
_entity.id
_entity.type
_entity.pdbx_description
1 polymer ?
#
loop_
_entity_poly.entity_id
_entity_poly.type
_entity_poly.pdbx_seq_one_letter_code
_entity_poly.pdbx_strand_id
1 'polypeptide(L)'
;MIKTIFILAVIFGVCLGFSTDNKDAYTLIESATPGILGAILGGITAGISIIFSVLLTTTSSPNSKVNLSAFTGFLASLKKDILLLLMCLVSSLLLPYLRVTGIPLLNYPIHELLPTRDTFYTAVELTIIMLSVALIIEVFNVIFTLFSHFSTLLNQDDSENLS
;
A
#
# COMPACT_ATOMS: atom_id res chain seq x y z
N MET A 1 9.84 -12.71 -9.04
CA MET A 1 10.44 -11.36 -9.13
C MET A 1 10.37 -10.78 -10.54
N ILE A 2 10.76 -11.50 -11.61
CA ILE A 2 10.72 -10.97 -12.99
C ILE A 2 9.33 -10.47 -13.43
N LYS A 3 8.25 -11.20 -13.09
CA LYS A 3 6.87 -10.81 -13.41
C LYS A 3 6.47 -9.51 -12.72
N THR A 4 6.84 -9.35 -11.45
CA THR A 4 6.55 -8.15 -10.66
C THR A 4 7.29 -6.93 -11.20
N ILE A 5 8.56 -7.10 -11.59
CA ILE A 5 9.36 -6.04 -12.22
C ILE A 5 8.76 -5.64 -13.57
N PHE A 6 8.32 -6.61 -14.36
CA PHE A 6 7.66 -6.35 -15.64
C PHE A 6 6.35 -5.57 -15.46
N ILE A 7 5.51 -5.98 -14.51
CA ILE A 7 4.27 -5.25 -14.18
C ILE A 7 4.58 -3.82 -13.74
N LEU A 8 5.58 -3.64 -12.88
CA LEU A 8 6.00 -2.31 -12.42
C LEU A 8 6.50 -1.45 -13.58
N ALA A 9 7.27 -2.03 -14.50
CA ALA A 9 7.75 -1.34 -15.70
C ALA A 9 6.60 -0.93 -16.64
N VAL A 10 5.59 -1.78 -16.79
CA VAL A 10 4.38 -1.45 -17.56
C VAL A 10 3.59 -0.32 -16.90
N ILE A 11 3.37 -0.39 -15.58
CA ILE A 11 2.69 0.68 -14.83
C ILE A 11 3.46 1.99 -15.00
N PHE A 12 4.78 1.97 -14.81
CA PHE A 12 5.61 3.15 -15.00
C PHE A 12 5.51 3.70 -16.43
N GLY A 13 5.54 2.83 -17.45
CA GLY A 13 5.37 3.25 -18.84
C GLY A 13 4.02 3.91 -19.12
N VAL A 14 2.94 3.39 -18.53
CA VAL A 14 1.60 4.01 -18.60
C VAL A 14 1.61 5.37 -17.88
N CYS A 15 2.16 5.44 -16.66
CA CYS A 15 2.28 6.68 -15.90
C CYS A 15 3.12 7.73 -16.62
N LEU A 16 4.15 7.32 -17.37
CA LEU A 16 4.96 8.20 -18.21
C LEU A 16 4.11 8.81 -19.33
N GLY A 17 3.24 8.03 -19.97
CA GLY A 17 2.30 8.51 -21.00
C GLY A 17 1.27 9.51 -20.47
N PHE A 18 0.88 9.41 -19.19
CA PHE A 18 -0.05 10.35 -18.53
C PHE A 18 0.66 11.47 -17.76
N SER A 19 1.99 11.46 -17.69
CA SER A 19 2.74 12.45 -16.95
C SER A 19 2.71 13.81 -17.66
N THR A 20 2.74 14.87 -16.86
CA THR A 20 2.70 16.25 -17.34
C THR A 20 3.82 17.07 -16.70
N ASP A 21 4.30 18.05 -17.46
CA ASP A 21 5.18 19.12 -17.03
C ASP A 21 4.41 20.33 -16.47
N ASN A 22 3.08 20.31 -16.50
CA ASN A 22 2.26 21.40 -15.98
C ASN A 22 2.38 21.49 -14.45
N LYS A 23 2.90 22.62 -13.99
CA LYS A 23 3.10 22.95 -12.57
C LYS A 23 1.86 22.90 -11.72
N ASP A 24 0.74 23.42 -12.21
CA ASP A 24 -0.51 23.40 -11.44
C ASP A 24 -1.02 21.98 -11.27
N ALA A 25 -0.85 21.14 -12.29
CA ALA A 25 -1.26 19.73 -12.25
C ALA A 25 -0.40 18.91 -11.30
N TYR A 26 0.94 19.00 -11.40
CA TYR A 26 1.81 18.18 -10.56
C TYR A 26 1.81 18.64 -9.09
N THR A 27 1.67 19.93 -8.80
CA THR A 27 1.62 20.44 -7.42
C THR A 27 0.33 20.04 -6.69
N LEU A 28 -0.79 19.95 -7.42
CA LEU A 28 -2.03 19.42 -6.88
C LEU A 28 -1.85 17.97 -6.44
N ILE A 29 -1.21 17.15 -7.26
CA ILE A 29 -0.95 15.74 -6.95
C ILE A 29 -0.01 15.62 -5.74
N GLU A 30 1.11 16.33 -5.75
CA GLU A 30 2.12 16.29 -4.67
C GLU A 30 1.57 16.78 -3.32
N SER A 31 0.68 17.77 -3.32
CA SER A 31 0.10 18.30 -2.08
C SER A 31 -0.99 17.40 -1.50
N ALA A 32 -1.75 16.69 -2.34
CA ALA A 32 -2.83 15.81 -1.89
C ALA A 32 -2.34 14.41 -1.51
N THR A 33 -1.36 13.87 -2.23
CA THR A 33 -0.97 12.44 -2.14
C THR A 33 -0.51 12.02 -0.74
N PRO A 34 0.41 12.72 -0.06
CA PRO A 34 0.86 12.33 1.27
C PRO A 34 -0.27 12.34 2.30
N GLY A 35 -1.18 13.32 2.23
CA GLY A 35 -2.32 13.42 3.13
C GLY A 35 -3.28 12.24 2.98
N ILE A 36 -3.60 11.87 1.74
CA ILE A 36 -4.48 10.73 1.44
C ILE A 36 -3.83 9.41 1.89
N LEU A 37 -2.56 9.18 1.53
CA LEU A 37 -1.84 7.97 1.92
C LEU A 37 -1.69 7.85 3.43
N GLY A 38 -1.40 8.96 4.13
CA GLY A 38 -1.29 9.00 5.58
C GLY A 38 -2.62 8.67 6.27
N ALA A 39 -3.73 9.23 5.78
CA ALA A 39 -5.06 8.94 6.32
C ALA A 39 -5.45 7.45 6.15
N ILE A 40 -5.17 6.87 4.98
CA ILE A 40 -5.46 5.46 4.71
C ILE A 40 -4.58 4.55 5.57
N LEU A 41 -3.28 4.84 5.70
CA LEU A 41 -2.37 4.09 6.55
C LEU A 41 -2.82 4.11 8.03
N GLY A 42 -3.26 5.27 8.52
CA GLY A 42 -3.84 5.41 9.85
C GLY A 42 -5.11 4.58 10.04
N GLY A 43 -6.03 4.63 9.06
CA GLY A 43 -7.26 3.82 9.06
C GLY A 43 -6.98 2.31 9.07
N ILE A 44 -6.05 1.85 8.24
CA ILE A 44 -5.61 0.44 8.20
C ILE A 44 -5.02 0.03 9.56
N THR A 45 -4.15 0.84 10.14
CA THR A 45 -3.51 0.55 11.44
C THR A 45 -4.55 0.44 12.56
N ALA A 46 -5.55 1.33 12.57
CA ALA A 46 -6.67 1.28 13.51
C ALA A 46 -7.51 0.00 13.33
N GLY A 47 -7.89 -0.33 12.09
CA GLY A 47 -8.66 -1.54 11.78
C GLY A 47 -7.96 -2.83 12.22
N ILE A 48 -6.66 -2.93 11.95
CA ILE A 48 -5.83 -4.08 12.36
C ILE A 48 -5.77 -4.20 13.88
N SER A 49 -5.65 -3.07 14.60
CA SER A 49 -5.62 -3.08 16.07
C SER A 49 -6.91 -3.61 16.68
N ILE A 50 -8.07 -3.24 16.11
CA ILE A 50 -9.38 -3.77 16.53
C ILE A 50 -9.45 -5.28 16.29
N ILE A 51 -9.04 -5.72 15.11
CA ILE A 51 -9.00 -7.14 14.74
C ILE A 51 -8.14 -7.94 15.72
N PHE A 52 -6.92 -7.48 16.02
CA PHE A 52 -6.04 -8.13 16.98
C PHE A 52 -6.62 -8.16 18.39
N SER A 53 -7.28 -7.08 18.81
CA SER A 53 -7.96 -7.03 20.11
C SER A 53 -9.02 -8.12 20.23
N VAL A 54 -9.90 -8.24 19.24
CA VAL A 54 -10.92 -9.30 19.18
C VAL A 54 -10.28 -10.69 19.18
N LEU A 55 -9.23 -10.87 18.39
CA LEU A 55 -8.46 -12.11 18.31
C LEU A 55 -7.89 -12.55 19.67
N LEU A 56 -7.23 -11.65 20.38
CA LEU A 56 -6.68 -11.92 21.71
C LEU A 56 -7.77 -12.33 22.70
N THR A 57 -8.95 -11.71 22.62
CA THR A 57 -10.11 -12.08 23.45
C THR A 57 -10.68 -13.45 23.09
N THR A 58 -10.82 -13.79 21.80
CA THR A 58 -11.34 -15.11 21.38
C THR A 58 -10.37 -16.27 21.63
N THR A 59 -9.06 -16.05 21.43
CA THR A 59 -8.02 -17.08 21.59
C THR A 59 -7.67 -17.40 23.05
N SER A 60 -8.03 -16.52 23.99
CA SER A 60 -7.93 -16.81 25.43
C SER A 60 -9.05 -17.70 25.95
N SER A 61 -10.02 -18.07 25.08
CA SER A 61 -10.98 -19.14 25.35
C SER A 61 -10.35 -20.52 25.13
N PRO A 62 -10.45 -21.47 26.08
CA PRO A 62 -9.70 -22.74 26.09
C PRO A 62 -10.04 -23.71 24.94
N ASN A 63 -11.01 -23.41 24.07
CA ASN A 63 -11.46 -24.28 22.97
C ASN A 63 -11.10 -23.79 21.55
N SER A 64 -10.40 -22.66 21.38
CA SER A 64 -10.15 -22.14 20.03
C SER A 64 -9.02 -22.90 19.31
N LYS A 65 -9.38 -23.75 18.34
CA LYS A 65 -8.43 -24.32 17.36
C LYS A 65 -8.20 -23.34 16.23
N VAL A 66 -7.63 -22.17 16.51
CA VAL A 66 -7.25 -21.23 15.46
C VAL A 66 -6.03 -21.78 14.72
N ASN A 67 -6.13 -21.93 13.40
CA ASN A 67 -5.04 -22.37 12.52
C ASN A 67 -3.92 -21.31 12.45
N LEU A 68 -3.09 -21.23 13.50
CA LEU A 68 -2.02 -20.24 13.68
C LEU A 68 -1.02 -20.19 12.52
N SER A 69 -0.81 -21.31 11.81
CA SER A 69 0.12 -21.36 10.67
C SER A 69 -0.38 -20.60 9.44
N ALA A 70 -1.69 -20.63 9.14
CA ALA A 70 -2.24 -19.83 8.04
C ALA A 70 -2.24 -18.35 8.43
N PHE A 71 -2.69 -18.07 9.66
CA PHE A 71 -2.75 -16.72 10.23
C PHE A 71 -1.39 -16.00 10.26
N THR A 72 -0.30 -16.70 10.61
CA THR A 72 1.05 -16.13 10.61
C THR A 72 1.54 -15.77 9.20
N GLY A 73 1.21 -16.58 8.18
CA GLY A 73 1.50 -16.25 6.78
C GLY A 73 0.74 -15.02 6.27
N PHE A 74 -0.53 -14.87 6.67
CA PHE A 74 -1.32 -13.68 6.37
C PHE A 74 -0.76 -12.42 7.05
N LEU A 75 -0.40 -12.51 8.34
CA LEU A 75 0.22 -11.40 9.05
C LEU A 75 1.56 -10.98 8.45
N ALA A 76 2.36 -11.94 7.98
CA ALA A 76 3.62 -11.64 7.31
C ALA A 76 3.38 -10.87 5.99
N SER A 77 2.36 -11.24 5.22
CA SER A 77 1.98 -10.56 3.98
C SER A 77 1.45 -9.15 4.27
N LEU A 78 0.50 -9.03 5.20
CA LEU A 78 -0.06 -7.75 5.65
C LEU A 78 1.02 -6.78 6.16
N LYS A 79 1.95 -7.26 7.00
CA LYS A 79 3.08 -6.47 7.49
C LYS A 79 3.94 -5.93 6.34
N LYS A 80 4.21 -6.76 5.33
CA LYS A 80 5.00 -6.37 4.17
C LYS A 80 4.29 -5.29 3.36
N ASP A 81 2.99 -5.43 3.13
CA ASP A 81 2.21 -4.48 2.34
C ASP A 81 2.10 -3.12 3.04
N ILE A 82 1.91 -3.11 4.37
CA ILE A 82 1.91 -1.88 5.18
C ILE A 82 3.28 -1.20 5.15
N LEU A 83 4.37 -1.95 5.24
CA LEU A 83 5.73 -1.39 5.17
C LEU A 83 5.99 -0.77 3.78
N LEU A 84 5.56 -1.44 2.71
CA LEU A 84 5.63 -0.89 1.36
C LEU A 84 4.80 0.39 1.20
N LEU A 85 3.60 0.44 1.77
CA LEU A 85 2.74 1.63 1.81
C LEU A 85 3.41 2.78 2.58
N LEU A 86 4.05 2.48 3.72
CA LEU A 86 4.83 3.46 4.48
C LEU A 86 6.01 4.00 3.67
N MET A 87 6.71 3.13 2.92
CA MET A 87 7.77 3.56 2.00
C MET A 87 7.23 4.43 0.86
N CYS A 88 6.03 4.14 0.34
CA CYS A 88 5.36 4.97 -0.66
C CYS A 88 5.04 6.37 -0.09
N LEU A 89 4.53 6.43 1.14
CA LEU A 89 4.24 7.69 1.84
C LEU A 89 5.52 8.54 2.02
N VAL A 90 6.59 7.95 2.55
CA VAL A 90 7.88 8.63 2.72
C VAL A 90 8.43 9.09 1.37
N SER A 91 8.31 8.26 0.33
CA SER A 91 8.77 8.62 -1.02
C SER A 91 7.99 9.78 -1.62
N SER A 92 6.66 9.82 -1.46
CA SER A 92 5.82 10.94 -1.92
C SER A 92 6.08 12.24 -1.15
N LEU A 93 6.51 12.16 0.11
CA LEU A 93 7.00 13.35 0.85
C LEU A 93 8.36 13.84 0.35
N LEU A 94 9.25 12.92 -0.04
CA LEU A 94 10.61 13.25 -0.44
C LEU A 94 10.72 13.68 -1.91
N LEU A 95 9.83 13.18 -2.78
CA LEU A 95 9.83 13.48 -4.22
C LEU A 95 9.75 14.99 -4.54
N PRO A 96 8.82 15.75 -3.94
CA PRO A 96 8.70 17.19 -4.18
C PRO A 96 9.99 17.94 -3.80
N TYR A 97 10.63 17.51 -2.70
CA TYR A 97 11.90 18.07 -2.26
C TYR A 97 13.02 17.77 -3.27
N LEU A 98 13.13 16.52 -3.74
CA LEU A 98 14.12 16.11 -4.75
C LEU A 98 13.87 16.76 -6.11
N ARG A 99 12.61 17.05 -6.45
CA ARG A 99 12.27 17.83 -7.65
C ARG A 99 12.83 19.23 -7.56
N VAL A 100 12.69 19.93 -6.43
CA VAL A 100 13.17 21.32 -6.29
C VAL A 100 14.69 21.39 -6.16
N THR A 101 15.27 20.58 -5.28
CA THR A 101 16.71 20.63 -4.97
C THR A 101 17.58 19.94 -6.01
N GLY A 102 16.99 19.06 -6.83
CA GLY A 102 17.75 18.16 -7.70
C GLY A 102 18.52 17.13 -6.88
N ILE A 103 19.15 16.16 -7.56
CA ILE A 103 20.09 15.24 -6.92
C ILE A 103 21.47 15.91 -7.01
N PRO A 104 22.10 16.32 -5.89
CA PRO A 104 23.36 17.08 -5.92
C PRO A 104 24.53 16.38 -6.65
N LEU A 105 24.41 15.06 -6.86
CA LEU A 105 25.42 14.19 -7.46
C LEU A 105 25.04 13.65 -8.86
N LEU A 106 23.84 13.94 -9.37
CA LEU A 106 23.36 13.39 -10.64
C LEU A 106 22.75 14.50 -11.50
N ASN A 107 23.49 14.94 -12.52
CA ASN A 107 22.99 15.90 -13.49
C ASN A 107 22.05 15.15 -14.45
N TYR A 108 20.80 15.60 -14.58
CA TYR A 108 19.83 14.94 -15.45
C TYR A 108 20.29 15.06 -16.91
N PRO A 109 20.52 13.95 -17.64
CA PRO A 109 21.00 14.01 -19.01
C PRO A 109 19.94 14.65 -19.92
N ILE A 110 20.35 15.70 -20.64
CA ILE A 110 19.48 16.41 -21.59
C ILE A 110 19.59 15.69 -22.93
N HIS A 111 18.63 14.83 -23.23
CA HIS A 111 18.49 14.18 -24.54
C HIS A 111 17.05 14.33 -25.03
N GLU A 112 16.85 14.52 -26.35
CA GLU A 112 15.52 14.72 -26.95
C GLU A 112 14.54 13.54 -26.75
N LEU A 113 15.07 12.34 -26.49
CA LEU A 113 14.28 11.13 -26.23
C LEU A 113 13.98 10.91 -24.74
N LEU A 114 14.57 11.71 -23.84
CA LEU A 114 14.33 11.60 -22.39
C LEU A 114 13.26 12.61 -21.96
N PRO A 115 12.32 12.19 -21.08
CA PRO A 115 11.32 13.09 -20.54
C PRO A 115 12.00 14.24 -19.79
N THR A 116 11.35 15.40 -19.72
CA THR A 116 11.87 16.49 -18.90
C THR A 116 11.93 16.05 -17.44
N ARG A 117 12.79 16.71 -16.65
CA ARG A 117 12.95 16.40 -15.23
C ARG A 117 11.60 16.38 -14.49
N ASP A 118 10.76 17.37 -14.76
CA ASP A 118 9.46 17.51 -14.09
C ASP A 118 8.49 16.43 -14.57
N THR A 119 8.45 16.13 -15.86
CA THR A 119 7.69 15.00 -16.42
C THR A 119 8.10 13.66 -15.79
N PHE A 120 9.41 13.43 -15.61
CA PHE A 120 9.92 12.22 -14.97
C PHE A 120 9.48 12.09 -13.51
N TYR A 121 9.65 13.15 -12.72
CA TYR A 121 9.20 13.12 -11.32
C TYR A 121 7.68 12.97 -11.23
N THR A 122 6.89 13.57 -12.14
CA THR A 122 5.45 13.38 -12.19
C THR A 122 5.09 11.93 -12.52
N ALA A 123 5.80 11.29 -13.45
CA ALA A 123 5.61 9.87 -13.75
C ALA A 123 5.91 8.97 -12.54
N VAL A 124 6.97 9.28 -11.79
CA VAL A 124 7.32 8.56 -10.55
C VAL A 124 6.25 8.76 -9.47
N GLU A 125 5.77 9.99 -9.26
CA GLU A 125 4.67 10.30 -8.33
C GLU A 125 3.41 9.50 -8.68
N LEU A 126 2.99 9.51 -9.95
CA LEU A 126 1.85 8.72 -10.44
C LEU A 126 2.05 7.22 -10.24
N THR A 127 3.28 6.72 -10.41
CA THR A 127 3.61 5.32 -10.17
C THR A 127 3.49 4.96 -8.69
N ILE A 128 3.93 5.85 -7.79
CA ILE A 128 3.77 5.69 -6.34
C ILE A 128 2.29 5.65 -5.97
N ILE A 129 1.46 6.49 -6.57
CA ILE A 129 0.01 6.49 -6.35
C ILE A 129 -0.61 5.18 -6.80
N MET A 130 -0.32 4.72 -8.02
CA MET A 130 -0.86 3.47 -8.55
C MET A 130 -0.41 2.25 -7.73
N LEU A 131 0.85 2.22 -7.32
CA LEU A 131 1.38 1.18 -6.43
C LEU A 131 0.68 1.19 -5.07
N SER A 132 0.48 2.39 -4.51
CA SER A 132 -0.21 2.54 -3.23
C SER A 132 -1.65 2.05 -3.32
N VAL A 133 -2.39 2.40 -4.38
CA VAL A 133 -3.76 1.90 -4.60
C VAL A 133 -3.80 0.38 -4.69
N ALA A 134 -2.87 -0.23 -5.43
CA ALA A 134 -2.79 -1.69 -5.54
C ALA A 134 -2.54 -2.36 -4.16
N LEU A 135 -1.61 -1.81 -3.37
CA LEU A 135 -1.32 -2.30 -2.01
C LEU A 135 -2.51 -2.11 -1.08
N ILE A 136 -3.23 -0.99 -1.18
CA ILE A 136 -4.43 -0.72 -0.38
C ILE A 136 -5.50 -1.78 -0.68
N ILE A 137 -5.75 -2.10 -1.95
CA ILE A 137 -6.71 -3.14 -2.34
C ILE A 137 -6.33 -4.49 -1.74
N GLU A 138 -5.04 -4.86 -1.80
CA GLU A 138 -4.54 -6.12 -1.23
C GLU A 138 -4.77 -6.16 0.29
N VAL A 139 -4.42 -5.08 0.99
CA VAL A 139 -4.62 -4.96 2.44
C VAL A 139 -6.10 -5.10 2.81
N PHE A 140 -7.00 -4.45 2.07
CA PHE A 140 -8.45 -4.59 2.30
C PHE A 140 -8.93 -6.03 2.06
N ASN A 141 -8.48 -6.69 0.99
CA ASN A 141 -8.83 -8.08 0.73
C ASN A 141 -8.35 -9.01 1.86
N VAL A 142 -7.14 -8.78 2.39
CA VAL A 142 -6.62 -9.53 3.53
C VAL A 142 -7.47 -9.31 4.77
N ILE A 143 -7.84 -8.05 5.07
CA ILE A 143 -8.72 -7.71 6.20
C ILE A 143 -10.10 -8.37 6.07
N PHE A 144 -10.73 -8.31 4.89
CA PHE A 144 -12.04 -8.92 4.65
C PHE A 144 -12.00 -10.46 4.73
N THR A 145 -10.95 -11.08 4.18
CA THR A 145 -10.75 -12.53 4.27
C THR A 145 -10.62 -12.96 5.73
N LEU A 146 -9.87 -12.20 6.51
CA LEU A 146 -9.70 -12.42 7.93
C LEU A 146 -11.04 -12.32 8.66
N PHE A 147 -11.82 -11.27 8.40
CA PHE A 147 -13.15 -11.10 9.00
C PHE A 147 -14.10 -12.26 8.64
N SER A 148 -14.12 -12.69 7.38
CA SER A 148 -14.96 -13.81 6.92
C SER A 148 -14.58 -15.14 7.57
N HIS A 149 -13.28 -15.42 7.68
CA HIS A 149 -12.79 -16.64 8.33
C HIS A 149 -13.19 -16.67 9.81
N PHE A 150 -13.12 -15.54 10.51
CA PHE A 150 -13.55 -15.47 11.91
C PHE A 150 -15.05 -15.50 12.09
N SER A 151 -15.83 -14.83 11.24
CA SER A 151 -17.30 -14.92 11.30
C SER A 151 -17.78 -16.37 11.09
N THR A 152 -17.09 -17.14 10.25
CA THR A 152 -17.39 -18.55 10.03
C THR A 152 -17.04 -19.40 11.24
N LEU A 153 -15.88 -19.18 11.86
CA LEU A 153 -15.49 -19.86 13.11
C LEU A 153 -16.46 -19.57 14.25
N LEU A 154 -16.91 -18.32 14.41
CA LEU A 154 -17.86 -17.94 15.45
C LEU A 154 -19.22 -18.64 15.29
N ASN A 155 -19.71 -18.76 14.04
CA ASN A 155 -20.97 -19.46 13.74
C ASN A 155 -20.87 -20.99 13.91
N GLN A 156 -19.67 -21.56 13.86
CA GLN A 156 -19.46 -23.01 13.99
C GLN A 156 -19.48 -23.46 15.47
N ASP A 157 -18.98 -22.62 16.40
CA ASP A 157 -19.10 -22.87 17.84
C ASP A 157 -20.56 -22.83 18.34
N ASP A 158 -21.43 -22.04 17.71
CA ASP A 158 -22.87 -22.01 18.06
C ASP A 158 -23.63 -23.27 17.61
N SER A 159 -23.13 -23.99 16.60
CA SER A 159 -23.80 -25.17 16.05
C SER A 159 -23.37 -26.49 16.73
N GLU A 160 -22.18 -26.57 17.32
CA GLU A 160 -21.76 -27.73 18.13
C GLU A 160 -22.32 -27.72 19.57
N ASN A 161 -22.76 -26.58 20.08
CA ASN A 161 -23.35 -26.47 21.43
C ASN A 161 -24.86 -26.80 21.49
N LEU A 162 -25.45 -27.24 20.38
CA LEU A 162 -26.88 -27.57 20.25
C LEU A 162 -27.16 -29.06 19.94
N SER A 163 -26.15 -29.92 19.97
CA SER A 163 -26.28 -31.38 19.78
C SER A 163 -25.97 -32.19 21.03
#